data_AF-A0A673GD52-F1
#
_entry.id   AF-A0A673GD52-F1
#
_cell.length_a   1.000
_cell.length_b   1.000
_cell.length_c   1.000
_cell.angle_alpha   90.00
_cell.angle_beta   90.00
_cell.angle_gamma   90.00
#
_symmetry.space_group_name_H-M   'P 1'
#
loop_
_entity.id
_entity.type
_entity.pdbx_description
1 polymer ?
#
loop_
_entity_poly.entity_id
_entity_poly.type
_entity_poly.pdbx_seq_one_letter_code
_entity_poly.pdbx_strand_id
1 'polypeptide(L)' 'MHHVFVYGTLKKGQPNDFKMLDAANGQAEFLARARTVERYPLVIATNNNYPFLLNVTGTGQRVHGEIY' A
#
# COMPACT_ATOMS: atom_id res chain seq x y z
N MET A 1 -17.58 6.51 3.50
CA MET A 1 -16.16 6.88 3.67
C MET A 1 -15.42 5.62 4.13
N HIS A 2 -14.28 5.28 3.52
CA HIS A 2 -13.55 4.04 3.82
C HIS A 2 -12.08 4.38 4.08
N HIS A 3 -11.47 3.69 5.04
CA HIS A 3 -10.03 3.74 5.25
C HIS A 3 -9.35 2.63 4.45
N VAL A 4 -8.30 2.98 3.70
CA VAL A 4 -7.53 2.06 2.87
C VAL A 4 -6.07 2.12 3.28
N PHE A 5 -5.48 0.96 3.56
CA PHE A 5 -4.03 0.83 3.81
C PHE A 5 -3.30 0.51 2.52
N VAL A 6 -2.42 1.39 2.07
CA VAL A 6 -1.57 1.19 0.88
C VAL A 6 -0.14 0.85 1.30
N TYR A 7 0.43 -0.19 0.68
CA TYR A 7 1.76 -0.71 1.01
C TYR A 7 2.77 -0.60 -0.14
N GLY A 8 2.28 -0.45 -1.37
CA GLY A 8 3.05 -0.54 -2.61
C GLY A 8 3.21 0.78 -3.35
N THR A 9 2.99 0.74 -4.67
CA THR A 9 3.30 1.84 -5.59
C THR A 9 2.37 3.06 -5.48
N LEU A 10 1.29 2.96 -4.70
CA LEU A 10 0.36 4.06 -4.43
C LEU A 10 0.79 4.97 -3.26
N LYS A 11 1.80 4.58 -2.47
CA LYS A 11 2.30 5.44 -1.38
C LYS A 11 2.92 6.72 -1.91
N LYS A 12 2.94 7.79 -1.11
CA LYS A 12 3.59 9.06 -1.49
C LYS A 12 5.02 8.85 -1.98
N GLY A 13 5.35 9.47 -3.12
CA GLY A 13 6.67 9.38 -3.75
C GLY A 13 6.95 8.05 -4.45
N GLN A 14 5.96 7.16 -4.58
CA GLN A 14 6.05 5.94 -5.38
C GLN A 14 5.41 6.13 -6.76
N PRO A 15 5.73 5.27 -7.75
CA PRO A 15 5.44 5.56 -9.15
C PRO A 15 3.95 5.80 -9.52
N ASN A 16 3.00 5.34 -8.70
CA ASN A 16 1.56 5.49 -8.96
C ASN A 16 0.88 6.46 -7.98
N ASP A 17 1.60 7.22 -7.16
CA ASP A 17 1.00 8.14 -6.18
C ASP A 17 0.10 9.21 -6.82
N PHE A 18 0.44 9.63 -8.04
CA PHE A 18 -0.33 10.57 -8.83
C PHE A 18 -1.78 10.12 -9.07
N LYS A 19 -2.04 8.80 -9.06
CA LYS A 19 -3.41 8.26 -9.18
C LYS A 19 -4.27 8.57 -7.96
N MET A 20 -3.66 8.69 -6.78
CA MET A 20 -4.33 9.06 -5.53
C MET A 20 -4.65 10.56 -5.46
N LEU A 21 -3.94 11.39 -6.24
CA LEU A 21 -4.09 12.85 -6.28
C LEU A 21 -4.99 13.34 -7.42
N ASP A 22 -5.30 12.46 -8.37
CA ASP A 22 -6.12 12.75 -9.53
C ASP A 22 -7.61 12.79 -9.14
N ALA A 23 -8.19 14.00 -9.14
CA ALA A 23 -9.58 14.24 -8.78
C ALA A 23 -10.59 13.51 -9.70
N ALA A 24 -10.18 13.09 -10.90
CA ALA A 24 -11.02 12.26 -11.76
C ALA A 24 -11.26 10.85 -11.19
N ASN A 25 -10.38 10.37 -10.30
CA ASN A 25 -10.50 9.08 -9.62
C ASN A 25 -11.22 9.18 -8.26
N GLY A 26 -11.70 10.37 -7.89
CA GLY A 26 -12.31 10.65 -6.58
C GLY A 26 -11.37 11.40 -5.64
N GLN A 27 -11.59 11.26 -4.34
CA GLN A 27 -10.84 11.95 -3.30
C GLN A 27 -10.16 10.93 -2.37
N ALA A 28 -8.85 11.09 -2.15
CA ALA A 28 -8.08 10.36 -1.15
C ALA A 28 -7.34 11.36 -0.26
N GLU A 29 -7.49 11.22 1.06
CA GLU A 29 -6.85 12.09 2.05
C GLU A 29 -5.82 11.28 2.82
N PHE A 30 -4.58 11.75 2.87
CA PHE A 30 -3.58 11.07 3.70
C PHE A 30 -3.89 11.28 5.18
N LEU A 31 -4.06 10.19 5.93
CA LEU A 31 -4.36 10.24 7.35
C LEU A 31 -3.13 9.97 8.22
N ALA A 32 -2.40 8.87 7.95
CA ALA A 32 -1.27 8.48 8.78
C ALA A 32 -0.29 7.53 8.08
N ARG A 33 0.94 7.48 8.57
CA ARG A 33 1.83 6.34 8.35
C ARG A 33 1.46 5.23 9.33
N ALA A 34 1.39 4.00 8.84
CA ALA A 34 0.97 2.87 9.63
C ALA A 34 1.80 1.62 9.35
N ARG A 35 1.60 0.60 10.18
CA ARG A 35 2.22 -0.72 10.04
C ARG A 35 1.19 -1.78 10.40
N THR A 36 1.07 -2.82 9.58
CA THR A 36 0.14 -3.93 9.84
C THR A 36 0.36 -4.51 11.25
N VAL A 37 -0.71 -4.96 11.92
CA VAL A 37 -0.58 -5.65 13.21
C VAL A 37 0.02 -7.03 12.97
N GLU A 38 -0.63 -7.81 12.10
CA GLU A 38 -0.16 -9.11 11.67
C GLU A 38 1.00 -9.03 10.68
N ARG A 39 1.80 -10.09 10.63
CA ARG A 39 2.88 -10.26 9.65
C ARG A 39 2.31 -10.80 8.33
N TYR A 40 2.86 -10.31 7.23
CA TYR A 40 2.55 -10.76 5.88
C TYR A 40 3.83 -10.86 5.03
N PRO A 41 3.92 -11.79 4.07
CA PRO A 41 4.92 -11.76 3.02
C PRO A 41 4.62 -10.61 2.06
N LEU A 42 5.52 -9.62 2.02
CA LEU A 42 5.58 -8.61 0.97
C LEU A 42 6.74 -8.96 0.05
N VAL A 43 6.44 -9.26 -1.20
CA VAL A 43 7.44 -9.67 -2.21
C VAL A 43 7.39 -8.74 -3.41
N ILE A 44 8.54 -8.60 -4.08
CA ILE A 44 8.63 -7.98 -5.40
C ILE A 44 8.68 -9.13 -6.41
N ALA A 45 7.76 -9.15 -7.35
CA ALA A 45 7.65 -10.24 -8.31
C ALA A 45 7.29 -9.75 -9.71
N THR A 46 7.28 -10.69 -10.67
CA THR A 46 7.11 -10.48 -12.11
C THR A 46 8.26 -9.68 -12.75
N ASN A 47 8.31 -9.65 -14.08
CA ASN A 47 9.32 -8.88 -14.82
C ASN A 47 9.20 -7.35 -14.59
N ASN A 48 8.05 -6.90 -14.07
CA ASN A 48 7.77 -5.48 -13.85
C ASN A 48 8.04 -5.04 -12.40
N ASN A 49 8.58 -5.91 -11.55
CA ASN A 49 8.94 -5.61 -10.16
C ASN A 49 7.77 -5.02 -9.34
N TYR A 50 6.57 -5.58 -9.49
CA TYR A 50 5.41 -5.13 -8.72
C TYR A 50 5.45 -5.67 -7.28
N PRO A 51 5.01 -4.85 -6.29
CA PRO A 51 4.88 -5.30 -4.91
C PRO A 51 3.58 -6.10 -4.71
N PHE A 52 3.70 -7.33 -4.19
CA PHE A 52 2.57 -8.19 -3.83
C PHE A 52 2.56 -8.45 -2.32
N LEU A 53 1.47 -8.08 -1.66
CA LEU A 53 1.20 -8.47 -0.28
C LEU A 53 0.40 -9.77 -0.30
N LEU A 54 1.06 -10.89 -0.03
CA LEU A 54 0.40 -12.20 -0.09
C LEU A 54 -0.51 -12.38 1.13
N ASN A 55 -1.72 -12.90 0.93
CA ASN A 55 -2.68 -13.13 2.01
C ASN A 55 -2.34 -14.39 2.82
N VAL A 56 -1.17 -14.38 3.46
CA VAL A 56 -0.66 -15.46 4.31
C VAL A 56 -0.26 -14.84 5.64
N THR A 57 -1.21 -14.77 6.57
CA THR A 57 -1.02 -14.14 7.88
C THR A 57 0.01 -14.90 8.73
N GLY A 58 0.65 -14.19 9.66
CA GLY A 58 1.57 -14.77 10.63
C GLY A 58 2.97 -15.07 10.09
N THR A 59 3.20 -14.91 8.78
CA THR A 59 4.49 -15.15 8.11
C THR A 59 5.08 -13.85 7.54
N GLY A 60 6.36 -13.85 7.17
CA GLY A 60 7.02 -12.65 6.65
C GLY A 60 7.24 -11.59 7.74
N GLN A 61 6.92 -10.34 7.44
CA GLN A 61 7.15 -9.19 8.32
C GLN A 61 5.90 -8.33 8.46
N ARG A 62 5.83 -7.51 9.51
CA ARG A 62 4.80 -6.48 9.58
C ARG A 62 5.13 -5.39 8.56
N VAL A 63 4.17 -5.01 7.73
CA VAL A 63 4.41 -4.17 6.55
C VAL A 63 4.12 -2.72 6.86
N HIS A 64 5.05 -1.83 6.48
CA HIS A 64 4.89 -0.39 6.59
C HIS A 64 4.15 0.18 5.38
N GLY A 65 3.19 1.06 5.63
CA GLY A 65 2.37 1.68 4.61
C GLY A 65 1.73 2.99 5.10
N GLU A 66 0.71 3.41 4.38
CA GLU A 66 0.00 4.66 4.62
C GLU A 66 -1.49 4.38 4.66
N ILE A 67 -2.22 5.07 5.55
CA ILE A 67 -3.68 5.05 5.61
C ILE A 67 -4.16 6.30 4.88
N TYR A 68 -5.05 6.05 3.92
CA TYR A 68 -5.86 7.06 3.26
C TYR A 68 -7.33 6.84 3.61
#